data_AF-A0A3M2SZ57-F1
#
_entry.id   AF-A0A3M2SZ57-F1
#
_cell.length_a   1.000
_cell.length_b   1.000
_cell.length_c   1.000
_cell.angle_alpha   90.00
_cell.angle_beta   90.00
_cell.angle_gamma   90.00
#
_symmetry.space_group_name_H-M   'P 1'
#
loop_
_entity.id
_entity.type
_entity.pdbx_description
1 polymer ?
#
loop_
_entity_poly.entity_id
_entity_poly.type
_entity_poly.pdbx_seq_one_letter_code
_entity_poly.pdbx_strand_id
1 'polypeptide(L)'
;MTPTEFVADPLTVLPPEIVLRILEFAPVSTLASLTATSKAWNGFIDVTHQEAIYSSESKTTQSRGGTRDFSYLADSTSFASLFENTTSWKDLCKRQTLLARNWAQPHPVTRESVLQVGNHPVWRFRADFKRRFFVSTSQAGGLNVTDMDSGRILWRLPSILDRDDYAVRPYAHLEYQDGMAVFDREGDAVEVWETGLEGAARGEFRRIAILNHGCQTRGFQLSYWTLCVVSNEGQGFVYDMTLRPPQLTTRLRIEQGGVGHLDQSSDVVIYSMGARGYHAHDKASGEFLGALQPSHCTDKYHIRPPVDPPPSASAALAGAARLGPTHRLGSPRRDCLVPIEIAKGPLPPPTEADHVRLGEDEWGAGMLHGDLFVGFSRAGRVFVCSDWRRALHDQASLAAQGSLIECESDGSSFDLGGWLAVRNHRVMFEIQDRIYVVALDDRNRVQDVDRPARASYSLLTSSVPRLAVPVSFMALYDDAIITTYTTKDKTLKPEPQTLGWRQPVPDVPGGIPPQRHEGPARIFPTKAIRIVSLAPDLTGKTDAASGADATPDPAAAGGDESDRDQRHPPTDEFWRSQAGLLQLVSMLGGEFDEEEDDDDEIEAMATDFHEGDDEGEWEDEPEEEEHGHGV
;
A
#
# COMPACT_ATOMS: atom_id res chain seq x y z
N MET A 1 -31.70 19.66 -55.19
CA MET A 1 -31.85 18.45 -54.37
C MET A 1 -30.68 17.55 -54.69
N THR A 2 -29.66 17.53 -53.83
CA THR A 2 -28.54 16.58 -53.90
C THR A 2 -29.06 15.20 -53.47
N PRO A 3 -28.73 14.12 -54.20
CA PRO A 3 -29.12 12.78 -53.79
C PRO A 3 -28.36 12.44 -52.50
N THR A 4 -29.10 12.13 -51.44
CA THR A 4 -28.54 11.48 -50.26
C THR A 4 -27.97 10.14 -50.70
N GLU A 5 -26.64 10.02 -50.71
CA GLU A 5 -25.95 8.74 -50.91
C GLU A 5 -26.50 7.74 -49.89
N PHE A 6 -27.05 6.64 -50.39
CA PHE A 6 -27.44 5.52 -49.54
C PHE A 6 -26.15 4.90 -48.99
N VAL A 7 -25.81 5.22 -47.75
CA VAL A 7 -24.71 4.57 -47.03
C VAL A 7 -25.14 3.12 -46.80
N ALA A 8 -24.52 2.18 -47.52
CA ALA A 8 -24.80 0.75 -47.38
C ALA A 8 -24.22 0.22 -46.05
N ASP A 9 -24.93 -0.70 -45.40
CA ASP A 9 -24.47 -1.36 -44.17
C ASP A 9 -23.20 -2.17 -44.49
N PRO A 10 -22.07 -1.93 -43.78
CA PRO A 10 -20.83 -2.69 -43.97
C PRO A 10 -21.01 -4.20 -43.94
N LEU A 11 -21.95 -4.75 -43.15
CA LEU A 11 -22.23 -6.19 -43.11
C LEU A 11 -22.79 -6.75 -44.43
N THR A 12 -23.32 -5.89 -45.29
CA THR A 12 -23.93 -6.27 -46.58
C THR A 12 -22.99 -6.10 -47.77
N VAL A 13 -21.93 -5.31 -47.62
CA VAL A 13 -21.02 -4.93 -48.71
C VAL A 13 -19.58 -5.40 -48.50
N LEU A 14 -19.15 -5.63 -47.25
CA LEU A 14 -17.81 -6.08 -46.93
C LEU A 14 -17.79 -7.58 -46.55
N PRO A 15 -16.71 -8.30 -46.88
CA PRO A 15 -16.48 -9.65 -46.33
C PRO A 15 -16.38 -9.62 -44.79
N PRO A 16 -16.84 -10.67 -44.07
CA PRO A 16 -16.76 -10.78 -42.62
C PRO A 16 -15.36 -10.49 -42.05
N GLU A 17 -14.30 -10.93 -42.72
CA GLU A 17 -12.91 -10.75 -42.28
C GLU A 17 -12.51 -9.28 -42.25
N ILE A 18 -12.98 -8.49 -43.22
CA ILE A 18 -12.74 -7.03 -43.28
C ILE A 18 -13.51 -6.35 -42.17
N VAL A 19 -14.76 -6.76 -41.92
CA VAL A 19 -15.55 -6.24 -40.79
C VAL A 19 -14.86 -6.56 -39.47
N LEU A 20 -14.39 -7.78 -39.25
CA LEU A 20 -13.65 -8.16 -38.04
C LEU A 20 -12.39 -7.31 -37.87
N ARG A 21 -11.64 -7.08 -38.95
CA ARG A 21 -10.46 -6.21 -38.90
C ARG A 21 -10.80 -4.76 -38.56
N ILE A 22 -11.95 -4.24 -39.01
CA ILE A 22 -12.44 -2.92 -38.62
C ILE A 22 -12.81 -2.90 -37.13
N LEU A 23 -13.54 -3.92 -36.66
CA LEU A 23 -13.97 -4.03 -35.26
C LEU A 23 -12.80 -4.20 -34.27
N GLU A 24 -11.67 -4.72 -34.73
CA GLU A 24 -10.44 -4.79 -33.93
C GLU A 24 -10.00 -3.40 -33.43
N PHE A 25 -10.17 -2.35 -34.24
CA PHE A 25 -9.84 -0.96 -33.87
C PHE A 25 -10.96 -0.26 -33.09
N ALA A 26 -12.15 -0.85 -32.99
CA ALA A 26 -13.29 -0.24 -32.30
C ALA A 26 -13.17 -0.42 -30.78
N PRO A 27 -13.37 0.63 -29.96
CA PRO A 27 -13.46 0.47 -28.50
C PRO A 27 -14.60 -0.46 -28.10
N VAL A 28 -14.50 -1.07 -26.91
CA VAL A 28 -15.55 -1.97 -26.36
C VAL A 28 -16.91 -1.27 -26.28
N SER A 29 -16.94 0.03 -25.98
CA SER A 29 -18.16 0.84 -25.97
C SER A 29 -18.82 0.94 -27.35
N THR A 30 -18.02 0.98 -28.42
CA THR A 30 -18.52 0.98 -29.80
C THR A 30 -19.09 -0.38 -30.17
N LEU A 31 -18.44 -1.48 -29.77
CA LEU A 31 -18.98 -2.83 -29.96
C LEU A 31 -20.34 -2.99 -29.27
N ALA A 32 -20.45 -2.54 -28.01
CA ALA A 32 -21.70 -2.56 -27.26
C ALA A 32 -22.80 -1.69 -27.91
N SER A 33 -22.41 -0.58 -28.55
CA SER A 33 -23.36 0.26 -29.28
C SER A 33 -23.82 -0.43 -30.57
N LEU A 34 -22.90 -1.04 -31.32
CA LEU A 34 -23.19 -1.76 -32.57
C LEU A 34 -24.14 -2.93 -32.34
N THR A 35 -23.97 -3.71 -31.27
CA THR A 35 -24.88 -4.82 -30.93
C THR A 35 -26.29 -4.36 -30.61
N ALA A 36 -26.50 -3.08 -30.29
CA ALA A 36 -27.81 -2.48 -30.06
C ALA A 36 -28.44 -1.86 -31.33
N THR A 37 -27.70 -1.73 -32.43
CA THR A 37 -28.20 -1.09 -33.66
C THR A 37 -29.15 -1.97 -34.48
N SER A 38 -28.86 -3.26 -34.60
CA SER A 38 -29.66 -4.19 -35.40
C SER A 38 -29.42 -5.64 -34.98
N LYS A 39 -30.36 -6.53 -35.36
CA LYS A 39 -30.21 -7.97 -35.17
C LYS A 39 -29.04 -8.55 -35.95
N ALA A 40 -28.70 -7.98 -37.11
CA ALA A 40 -27.57 -8.43 -37.93
C ALA A 40 -26.24 -8.16 -37.22
N TRP A 41 -26.04 -6.94 -36.73
CA TRP A 41 -24.86 -6.57 -35.94
C TRP A 41 -24.76 -7.34 -34.62
N ASN A 42 -25.88 -7.53 -33.92
CA ASN A 42 -25.92 -8.38 -32.73
C ASN A 42 -25.51 -9.82 -33.05
N GLY A 43 -26.09 -10.42 -34.10
CA GLY A 43 -25.77 -11.77 -34.54
C GLY A 43 -24.29 -11.91 -34.94
N PHE A 44 -23.77 -10.95 -35.71
CA PHE A 44 -22.37 -10.95 -36.13
C PHE A 44 -21.40 -10.90 -34.94
N ILE A 45 -21.61 -9.95 -34.01
CA ILE A 45 -20.69 -9.70 -32.90
C ILE A 45 -20.87 -10.72 -31.77
N ASP A 46 -22.08 -10.89 -31.26
CA ASP A 46 -22.32 -11.62 -30.01
C ASP A 46 -22.65 -13.09 -30.21
N VAL A 47 -23.10 -13.49 -31.40
CA VAL A 47 -23.47 -14.88 -31.69
C VAL A 47 -22.39 -15.58 -32.50
N THR A 48 -21.95 -15.00 -33.63
CA THR A 48 -21.07 -15.69 -34.59
C THR A 48 -19.58 -15.48 -34.29
N HIS A 49 -19.16 -14.26 -34.00
CA HIS A 49 -17.72 -13.91 -33.92
C HIS A 49 -17.27 -13.40 -32.54
N GLN A 50 -18.03 -13.71 -31.49
CA GLN A 50 -17.78 -13.22 -30.12
C GLN A 50 -16.34 -13.48 -29.67
N GLU A 51 -15.86 -14.72 -29.83
CA GLU A 51 -14.54 -15.11 -29.38
C GLU A 51 -13.42 -14.39 -30.14
N ALA A 52 -13.52 -14.28 -31.47
CA ALA A 52 -12.52 -13.59 -32.29
C ALA A 52 -12.42 -12.09 -31.96
N ILE A 53 -13.55 -11.46 -31.61
CA ILE A 53 -13.61 -10.03 -31.30
C ILE A 53 -13.05 -9.76 -29.90
N TYR A 54 -13.57 -10.45 -28.87
CA TYR A 54 -13.25 -10.13 -27.47
C TYR A 54 -11.93 -10.75 -26.98
N SER A 55 -11.38 -11.76 -27.65
CA SER A 55 -10.05 -12.31 -27.32
C SER A 55 -8.88 -11.45 -27.81
N SER A 56 -9.15 -10.37 -28.57
CA SER A 56 -8.12 -9.44 -29.04
C SER A 56 -7.42 -8.75 -27.87
N GLU A 57 -6.09 -8.60 -27.95
CA GLU A 57 -5.26 -7.86 -26.99
C GLU A 57 -5.70 -6.39 -26.83
N SER A 58 -6.43 -5.84 -27.81
CA SER A 58 -7.00 -4.49 -27.73
C SER A 58 -8.23 -4.36 -26.83
N LYS A 59 -8.85 -5.48 -26.44
CA LYS A 59 -10.13 -5.52 -25.72
C LYS A 59 -10.01 -6.01 -24.29
N THR A 60 -8.98 -6.80 -24.02
CA THR A 60 -8.70 -7.36 -22.70
C THR A 60 -7.23 -7.21 -22.38
N THR A 61 -6.90 -6.85 -21.15
CA THR A 61 -5.52 -6.78 -20.67
C THR A 61 -4.99 -8.21 -20.48
N GLN A 62 -4.39 -8.77 -21.52
CA GLN A 62 -3.70 -10.06 -21.52
C GLN A 62 -2.18 -9.85 -21.46
N SER A 63 -1.45 -10.82 -20.92
CA SER A 63 -0.01 -10.90 -21.08
C SER A 63 0.33 -11.12 -22.56
N ARG A 64 1.14 -10.22 -23.13
CA ARG A 64 1.55 -10.30 -24.55
C ARG A 64 2.14 -11.67 -24.87
N GLY A 65 1.60 -12.35 -25.88
CA GLY A 65 2.08 -13.67 -26.31
C GLY A 65 1.73 -14.85 -25.40
N GLY A 66 0.81 -14.67 -24.43
CA GLY A 66 0.31 -15.73 -23.56
C GLY A 66 -0.58 -16.76 -24.28
N THR A 67 -0.86 -17.87 -23.60
CA THR A 67 -1.85 -18.87 -24.02
C THR A 67 -3.22 -18.21 -24.19
N ARG A 68 -3.98 -18.60 -25.22
CA ARG A 68 -5.37 -18.13 -25.46
C ARG A 68 -6.38 -18.73 -24.47
N ASP A 69 -6.00 -18.87 -23.20
CA ASP A 69 -6.85 -19.39 -22.14
C ASP A 69 -6.87 -18.47 -20.91
N PHE A 70 -7.73 -18.78 -19.95
CA PHE A 70 -7.92 -17.97 -18.74
C PHE A 70 -6.95 -18.34 -17.60
N SER A 71 -5.92 -19.15 -17.87
CA SER A 71 -4.99 -19.63 -16.83
C SER A 71 -4.27 -18.49 -16.11
N TYR A 72 -3.94 -17.41 -16.83
CA TYR A 72 -3.29 -16.23 -16.26
C TYR A 72 -4.13 -15.49 -15.20
N LEU A 73 -5.46 -15.72 -15.15
CA LEU A 73 -6.31 -15.14 -14.10
C LEU A 73 -6.00 -15.74 -12.72
N ALA A 74 -5.33 -16.89 -12.66
CA ALA A 74 -4.84 -17.47 -11.41
C ALA A 74 -3.82 -16.57 -10.70
N ASP A 75 -3.12 -15.72 -11.43
CA ASP A 75 -2.15 -14.74 -10.90
C ASP A 75 -2.80 -13.37 -10.63
N SER A 76 -4.14 -13.25 -10.77
CA SER A 76 -4.83 -12.00 -10.46
C SER A 76 -4.75 -11.67 -8.98
N THR A 77 -4.60 -10.38 -8.69
CA THR A 77 -4.53 -9.83 -7.34
C THR A 77 -5.89 -9.29 -6.90
N SER A 78 -6.96 -10.03 -7.19
CA SER A 78 -8.31 -9.60 -6.86
C SER A 78 -8.68 -10.01 -5.44
N PHE A 79 -8.98 -9.02 -4.59
CA PHE A 79 -9.47 -9.28 -3.24
C PHE A 79 -10.89 -9.85 -3.26
N ALA A 80 -11.75 -9.30 -4.13
CA ALA A 80 -13.17 -9.66 -4.22
C ALA A 80 -13.43 -10.89 -5.12
N SER A 81 -12.38 -11.60 -5.55
CA SER A 81 -12.45 -12.70 -6.51
C SER A 81 -13.20 -12.33 -7.79
N LEU A 82 -13.03 -11.09 -8.26
CA LEU A 82 -13.78 -10.49 -9.37
C LEU A 82 -13.67 -11.30 -10.66
N PHE A 83 -12.54 -11.98 -10.89
CA PHE A 83 -12.30 -12.76 -12.11
C PHE A 83 -12.60 -14.25 -11.96
N GLU A 84 -13.05 -14.68 -10.77
CA GLU A 84 -13.44 -16.06 -10.52
C GLU A 84 -14.65 -16.44 -11.38
N ASN A 85 -14.65 -17.67 -11.89
CA ASN A 85 -15.69 -18.22 -12.78
C ASN A 85 -15.88 -17.42 -14.08
N THR A 86 -14.84 -16.80 -14.60
CA THR A 86 -14.87 -16.20 -15.95
C THR A 86 -15.07 -17.29 -17.00
N THR A 87 -16.17 -17.22 -17.75
CA THR A 87 -16.58 -18.28 -18.69
C THR A 87 -16.30 -17.96 -20.17
N SER A 88 -16.06 -16.69 -20.50
CA SER A 88 -15.85 -16.24 -21.88
C SER A 88 -15.03 -14.95 -21.94
N TRP A 89 -14.45 -14.67 -23.12
CA TRP A 89 -13.70 -13.44 -23.36
C TRP A 89 -14.57 -12.18 -23.23
N LYS A 90 -15.85 -12.28 -23.60
CA LYS A 90 -16.80 -11.19 -23.41
C LYS A 90 -17.08 -10.91 -21.93
N ASP A 91 -17.24 -11.96 -21.12
CA ASP A 91 -17.41 -11.82 -19.66
C ASP A 91 -16.19 -11.16 -19.03
N LEU A 92 -15.00 -11.63 -19.37
CA LEU A 92 -13.74 -11.01 -18.94
C LEU A 92 -13.67 -9.52 -19.32
N CYS A 93 -13.93 -9.21 -20.59
CA CYS A 93 -13.92 -7.86 -21.12
C CYS A 93 -14.92 -6.96 -20.37
N LYS A 94 -16.13 -7.47 -20.08
CA LYS A 94 -17.13 -6.79 -19.27
C LYS A 94 -16.61 -6.49 -17.87
N ARG A 95 -16.04 -7.48 -17.17
CA ARG A 95 -15.52 -7.32 -15.80
C ARG A 95 -14.39 -6.30 -15.74
N GLN A 96 -13.42 -6.39 -16.64
CA GLN A 96 -12.31 -5.45 -16.76
C GLN A 96 -12.81 -4.03 -17.09
N THR A 97 -13.76 -3.89 -18.02
CA THR A 97 -14.34 -2.59 -18.40
C THR A 97 -15.09 -1.94 -17.25
N LEU A 98 -15.91 -2.71 -16.51
CA LEU A 98 -16.66 -2.20 -15.37
C LEU A 98 -15.73 -1.76 -14.23
N LEU A 99 -14.69 -2.55 -13.96
CA LEU A 99 -13.67 -2.22 -12.97
C LEU A 99 -12.90 -0.96 -13.36
N ALA A 100 -12.36 -0.90 -14.58
CA ALA A 100 -11.63 0.26 -15.08
C ALA A 100 -12.50 1.54 -15.05
N ARG A 101 -13.77 1.41 -15.41
CA ARG A 101 -14.73 2.51 -15.31
C ARG A 101 -14.92 2.98 -13.87
N ASN A 102 -15.05 2.06 -12.91
CA ASN A 102 -15.21 2.42 -11.50
C ASN A 102 -13.96 3.15 -10.98
N TRP A 103 -12.76 2.62 -11.25
CA TRP A 103 -11.48 3.28 -10.92
C TRP A 103 -11.34 4.69 -11.54
N ALA A 104 -11.92 4.93 -12.71
CA ALA A 104 -11.83 6.22 -13.40
C ALA A 104 -12.82 7.27 -12.88
N GLN A 105 -13.82 6.90 -12.08
CA GLN A 105 -14.80 7.84 -11.55
C GLN A 105 -14.19 8.74 -10.46
N PRO A 106 -14.56 10.03 -10.38
CA PRO A 106 -14.17 10.90 -9.27
C PRO A 106 -14.63 10.37 -7.91
N HIS A 107 -15.84 9.79 -7.88
CA HIS A 107 -16.44 9.19 -6.68
C HIS A 107 -16.73 7.70 -6.93
N PRO A 108 -15.68 6.86 -6.93
CA PRO A 108 -15.83 5.43 -7.21
C PRO A 108 -16.75 4.75 -6.19
N VAL A 109 -17.49 3.75 -6.64
CA VAL A 109 -18.26 2.90 -5.73
C VAL A 109 -17.30 1.94 -5.04
N THR A 110 -17.23 2.02 -3.72
CA THR A 110 -16.32 1.22 -2.89
C THR A 110 -17.07 0.37 -1.87
N ARG A 111 -16.43 -0.73 -1.45
CA ARG A 111 -16.82 -1.53 -0.28
C ARG A 111 -15.62 -1.63 0.65
N GLU A 112 -15.86 -1.47 1.94
CA GLU A 112 -14.79 -1.42 2.94
C GLU A 112 -14.84 -2.64 3.86
N SER A 113 -13.67 -3.14 4.24
CA SER A 113 -13.47 -4.13 5.31
C SER A 113 -12.29 -3.71 6.17
N VAL A 114 -12.36 -3.97 7.48
CA VAL A 114 -11.29 -3.66 8.45
C VAL A 114 -11.01 -4.91 9.25
N LEU A 115 -9.91 -5.57 8.91
CA LEU A 115 -9.47 -6.83 9.49
C LEU A 115 -8.48 -6.58 10.63
N GLN A 116 -8.93 -6.83 11.85
CA GLN A 116 -8.06 -6.90 13.03
C GLN A 116 -7.38 -8.28 13.09
N VAL A 117 -6.05 -8.29 13.20
CA VAL A 117 -5.25 -9.52 13.24
C VAL A 117 -4.80 -9.76 14.68
N GLY A 118 -5.45 -10.70 15.35
CA GLY A 118 -5.15 -10.99 16.76
C GLY A 118 -5.33 -9.76 17.66
N ASN A 119 -4.51 -9.68 18.72
CA ASN A 119 -4.58 -8.62 19.73
C ASN A 119 -3.46 -7.58 19.61
N HIS A 120 -2.50 -7.78 18.70
CA HIS A 120 -1.35 -6.90 18.56
C HIS A 120 -1.49 -6.01 17.32
N PRO A 121 -1.11 -4.72 17.40
CA PRO A 121 -1.14 -3.83 16.26
C PRO A 121 -0.28 -4.37 15.11
N VAL A 122 -0.87 -4.47 13.91
CA VAL A 122 -0.17 -4.90 12.70
C VAL A 122 0.96 -3.93 12.39
N TRP A 123 2.11 -4.45 11.99
CA TRP A 123 3.24 -3.66 11.50
C TRP A 123 3.35 -3.78 9.98
N ARG A 124 3.94 -4.84 9.43
CA ARG A 124 3.92 -5.11 7.99
C ARG A 124 2.93 -6.20 7.66
N PHE A 125 2.41 -6.20 6.44
CA PHE A 125 1.72 -7.37 5.91
C PHE A 125 1.92 -7.51 4.40
N ARG A 126 1.74 -8.72 3.89
CA ARG A 126 1.72 -9.05 2.48
C ARG A 126 0.54 -9.99 2.21
N ALA A 127 -0.02 -9.93 1.00
CA ALA A 127 -1.17 -10.73 0.60
C ALA A 127 -0.75 -11.84 -0.37
N ASP A 128 -1.23 -13.07 -0.14
CA ASP A 128 -1.24 -14.15 -1.12
C ASP A 128 -2.68 -14.35 -1.61
N PHE A 129 -2.98 -13.84 -2.81
CA PHE A 129 -4.30 -13.97 -3.43
C PHE A 129 -4.56 -15.38 -3.95
N LYS A 130 -3.52 -16.11 -4.36
CA LYS A 130 -3.62 -17.49 -4.84
C LYS A 130 -3.99 -18.44 -3.70
N ARG A 131 -3.38 -18.27 -2.52
CA ARG A 131 -3.67 -19.07 -1.32
C ARG A 131 -4.70 -18.45 -0.39
N ARG A 132 -5.21 -17.25 -0.71
CA ARG A 132 -6.23 -16.51 0.04
C ARG A 132 -5.85 -16.23 1.50
N PHE A 133 -4.66 -15.70 1.77
CA PHE A 133 -4.27 -15.27 3.12
C PHE A 133 -3.43 -14.00 3.14
N PHE A 134 -3.36 -13.35 4.30
CA PHE A 134 -2.37 -12.34 4.63
C PHE A 134 -1.28 -12.94 5.52
N VAL A 135 -0.03 -12.55 5.29
CA VAL A 135 1.09 -12.77 6.21
C VAL A 135 1.41 -11.42 6.85
N SER A 136 1.46 -11.32 8.17
CA SER A 136 1.66 -10.03 8.85
C SER A 136 2.57 -10.14 10.06
N THR A 137 3.47 -9.18 10.24
CA THR A 137 4.23 -8.96 11.48
C THR A 137 3.52 -7.94 12.37
N SER A 138 3.88 -7.87 13.66
CA SER A 138 3.26 -6.93 14.60
C SER A 138 4.26 -5.99 15.26
N GLN A 139 3.77 -4.86 15.77
CA GLN A 139 4.57 -3.92 16.56
C GLN A 139 5.11 -4.56 17.85
N ALA A 140 4.41 -5.55 18.39
CA ALA A 140 4.84 -6.32 19.56
C ALA A 140 5.70 -7.55 19.20
N GLY A 141 6.01 -7.74 17.92
CA GLY A 141 6.67 -8.93 17.39
C GLY A 141 5.67 -10.03 17.03
N GLY A 142 6.19 -11.19 16.65
CA GLY A 142 5.40 -12.29 16.11
C GLY A 142 5.00 -12.11 14.65
N LEU A 143 4.53 -13.21 14.06
CA LEU A 143 4.02 -13.26 12.69
C LEU A 143 2.71 -14.05 12.69
N ASN A 144 1.71 -13.54 11.99
CA ASN A 144 0.41 -14.19 11.82
C ASN A 144 0.14 -14.47 10.35
N VAL A 145 -0.44 -15.63 10.07
CA VAL A 145 -1.02 -15.96 8.77
C VAL A 145 -2.54 -15.98 8.95
N THR A 146 -3.22 -15.06 8.30
CA THR A 146 -4.66 -14.82 8.48
C THR A 146 -5.40 -15.10 7.19
N ASP A 147 -6.42 -15.95 7.26
CA ASP A 147 -7.29 -16.26 6.14
C ASP A 147 -7.99 -15.01 5.61
N MET A 148 -7.88 -14.77 4.30
CA MET A 148 -8.38 -13.55 3.66
C MET A 148 -9.91 -13.50 3.60
N ASP A 149 -10.58 -14.66 3.65
CA ASP A 149 -12.03 -14.79 3.44
C ASP A 149 -12.86 -14.96 4.72
N SER A 150 -12.24 -15.45 5.79
CA SER A 150 -12.87 -15.62 7.11
C SER A 150 -12.25 -14.78 8.22
N GLY A 151 -11.05 -14.23 8.02
CA GLY A 151 -10.32 -13.44 9.01
C GLY A 151 -9.73 -14.27 10.14
N ARG A 152 -9.77 -15.59 10.02
CA ARG A 152 -9.24 -16.51 11.03
C ARG A 152 -7.73 -16.63 10.90
N ILE A 153 -7.04 -16.64 12.04
CA ILE A 153 -5.61 -16.97 12.08
C ILE A 153 -5.46 -18.46 11.76
N LEU A 154 -4.72 -18.76 10.68
CA LEU A 154 -4.37 -20.11 10.24
C LEU A 154 -3.13 -20.62 10.98
N TRP A 155 -2.15 -19.74 11.18
CA TRP A 155 -0.86 -20.08 11.77
C TRP A 155 -0.17 -18.85 12.36
N ARG A 156 0.77 -19.06 13.29
CA ARG A 156 1.52 -17.99 13.96
C ARG A 156 2.93 -18.38 14.39
N LEU A 157 3.82 -17.39 14.42
CA LEU A 157 5.08 -17.41 15.18
C LEU A 157 4.98 -16.48 16.40
N PRO A 158 5.55 -16.88 17.55
CA PRO A 158 5.57 -16.05 18.74
C PRO A 158 6.46 -14.81 18.57
N SER A 159 6.31 -13.85 19.49
CA SER A 159 7.24 -12.73 19.63
C SER A 159 8.50 -13.14 20.39
N ILE A 160 9.64 -12.53 20.07
CA ILE A 160 10.86 -12.70 20.87
C ILE A 160 10.65 -12.26 22.33
N LEU A 161 9.69 -11.36 22.57
CA LEU A 161 9.30 -10.93 23.90
C LEU A 161 8.66 -12.05 24.74
N ASP A 162 8.22 -13.13 24.08
CA ASP A 162 7.61 -14.29 24.71
C ASP A 162 8.54 -15.53 24.72
N ARG A 163 9.38 -15.70 23.69
CA ARG A 163 10.34 -16.83 23.53
C ARG A 163 11.55 -16.44 22.67
N ASP A 164 12.76 -16.84 23.05
CA ASP A 164 14.00 -16.43 22.34
C ASP A 164 14.30 -17.22 21.06
N ASP A 165 14.02 -18.53 21.05
CA ASP A 165 14.32 -19.40 19.92
C ASP A 165 13.05 -19.68 19.11
N TYR A 166 13.01 -19.28 17.84
CA TYR A 166 11.88 -19.46 16.91
C TYR A 166 10.76 -18.42 17.04
N ALA A 167 11.15 -17.15 17.08
CA ALA A 167 10.24 -16.03 17.27
C ALA A 167 10.61 -14.83 16.38
N VAL A 168 9.67 -13.90 16.22
CA VAL A 168 9.83 -12.71 15.36
C VAL A 168 9.91 -11.45 16.22
N ARG A 169 10.88 -10.59 15.92
CA ARG A 169 11.13 -9.36 16.69
C ARG A 169 10.03 -8.29 16.48
N PRO A 170 9.82 -7.39 17.46
CA PRO A 170 9.03 -6.17 17.27
C PRO A 170 9.41 -5.41 16.00
N TYR A 171 8.42 -4.93 15.25
CA TYR A 171 8.64 -4.12 14.05
C TYR A 171 9.47 -4.79 12.94
N ALA A 172 9.51 -6.13 12.88
CA ALA A 172 10.19 -6.85 11.81
C ALA A 172 9.60 -6.48 10.43
N HIS A 173 10.48 -6.09 9.51
CA HIS A 173 10.18 -5.91 8.09
C HIS A 173 9.78 -7.26 7.48
N LEU A 174 8.88 -7.22 6.50
CA LEU A 174 8.31 -8.43 5.90
C LEU A 174 8.24 -8.29 4.38
N GLU A 175 8.93 -9.20 3.72
CA GLU A 175 8.84 -9.44 2.30
C GLU A 175 8.21 -10.80 2.02
N TYR A 176 7.47 -10.89 0.93
CA TYR A 176 6.73 -12.10 0.59
C TYR A 176 6.55 -12.27 -0.92
N GLN A 177 6.82 -13.47 -1.42
CA GLN A 177 6.56 -13.85 -2.81
C GLN A 177 6.17 -15.33 -2.91
N ASP A 178 5.00 -15.61 -3.48
CA ASP A 178 4.48 -16.95 -3.82
C ASP A 178 4.87 -18.10 -2.86
N GLY A 179 4.45 -17.98 -1.60
CA GLY A 179 4.69 -19.00 -0.58
C GLY A 179 5.97 -18.81 0.23
N MET A 180 6.84 -17.87 -0.13
CA MET A 180 8.07 -17.56 0.59
C MET A 180 7.94 -16.25 1.35
N ALA A 181 8.28 -16.25 2.65
CA ALA A 181 8.35 -15.08 3.50
C ALA A 181 9.79 -14.84 3.95
N VAL A 182 10.21 -13.58 3.94
CA VAL A 182 11.51 -13.13 4.45
C VAL A 182 11.29 -12.01 5.46
N PHE A 183 11.93 -12.10 6.61
CA PHE A 183 11.90 -11.06 7.63
C PHE A 183 13.26 -10.94 8.33
N ASP A 184 13.56 -9.73 8.82
CA ASP A 184 14.78 -9.49 9.58
C ASP A 184 14.70 -10.08 10.98
N ARG A 185 15.87 -10.47 11.47
CA ARG A 185 16.13 -10.85 12.86
C ARG A 185 16.97 -9.73 13.50
N GLU A 186 17.06 -9.70 14.82
CA GLU A 186 18.13 -8.94 15.47
C GLU A 186 19.51 -9.50 15.04
N GLY A 187 20.37 -8.63 14.52
CA GLY A 187 21.69 -8.96 13.97
C GLY A 187 21.78 -8.84 12.44
N ASP A 188 22.90 -9.33 11.89
CA ASP A 188 23.30 -9.17 10.47
C ASP A 188 22.76 -10.30 9.57
N ALA A 189 21.48 -10.63 9.74
CA ALA A 189 20.86 -11.74 9.02
C ALA A 189 19.35 -11.58 8.80
N VAL A 190 18.86 -12.25 7.76
CA VAL A 190 17.42 -12.39 7.48
C VAL A 190 17.02 -13.87 7.51
N GLU A 191 15.80 -14.15 7.96
CA GLU A 191 15.25 -15.50 7.97
C GLU A 191 14.36 -15.75 6.76
N VAL A 192 14.45 -16.94 6.17
CA VAL A 192 13.64 -17.34 5.02
C VAL A 192 12.74 -18.50 5.41
N TRP A 193 11.45 -18.34 5.13
CA TRP A 193 10.40 -19.28 5.51
C TRP A 193 9.53 -19.62 4.31
N GLU A 194 9.05 -20.85 4.25
CA GLU A 194 8.27 -21.37 3.12
C GLU A 194 7.00 -22.08 3.59
N THR A 195 5.89 -21.87 2.87
CA THR A 195 4.60 -22.56 3.08
C THR A 195 4.26 -23.46 1.89
N GLY A 196 3.31 -24.37 2.08
CA GLY A 196 2.89 -25.34 1.06
C GLY A 196 3.83 -26.54 0.93
N LEU A 197 4.71 -26.76 1.90
CA LEU A 197 5.58 -27.92 1.98
C LEU A 197 4.75 -29.20 2.26
N GLU A 198 5.26 -30.34 1.82
CA GLU A 198 4.58 -31.63 2.04
C GLU A 198 4.33 -31.88 3.54
N GLY A 199 3.10 -32.27 3.87
CA GLY A 199 2.65 -32.49 5.25
C GLY A 199 2.48 -31.23 6.10
N ALA A 200 2.57 -30.02 5.54
CA ALA A 200 2.25 -28.77 6.23
C ALA A 200 0.76 -28.40 6.03
N ALA A 201 0.13 -27.85 7.07
CA ALA A 201 -1.22 -27.32 6.94
C ALA A 201 -1.23 -26.05 6.04
N ARG A 202 -2.41 -25.69 5.50
CA ARG A 202 -2.56 -24.45 4.74
C ARG A 202 -2.15 -23.24 5.59
N GLY A 203 -1.19 -22.47 5.10
CA GLY A 203 -0.69 -21.27 5.77
C GLY A 203 0.34 -21.54 6.85
N GLU A 204 0.71 -22.80 7.11
CA GLU A 204 1.84 -23.13 7.98
C GLU A 204 3.15 -22.84 7.25
N PHE A 205 4.05 -22.08 7.88
CA PHE A 205 5.39 -21.82 7.36
C PHE A 205 6.44 -22.61 8.14
N ARG A 206 7.50 -23.01 7.44
CA ARG A 206 8.69 -23.62 8.04
C ARG A 206 9.93 -22.86 7.59
N ARG A 207 10.86 -22.64 8.51
CA ARG A 207 12.14 -21.98 8.21
C ARG A 207 12.97 -22.88 7.30
N ILE A 208 13.44 -22.33 6.18
CA ILE A 208 14.29 -23.03 5.22
C ILE A 208 15.75 -22.56 5.27
N ALA A 209 16.01 -21.30 5.68
CA ALA A 209 17.36 -20.76 5.77
C ALA A 209 17.44 -19.55 6.72
N ILE A 210 18.68 -19.26 7.15
CA ILE A 210 19.08 -17.98 7.74
C ILE A 210 20.22 -17.46 6.86
N LEU A 211 20.04 -16.27 6.29
CA LEU A 211 21.00 -15.67 5.36
C LEU A 211 21.81 -14.61 6.09
N ASN A 212 23.02 -14.98 6.53
CA ASN A 212 23.97 -14.08 7.16
C ASN A 212 24.83 -13.40 6.09
N HIS A 213 24.94 -12.07 6.17
CA HIS A 213 25.75 -11.25 5.25
C HIS A 213 26.83 -10.43 5.97
N GLY A 214 26.97 -10.59 7.29
CA GLY A 214 28.10 -10.08 8.07
C GLY A 214 28.22 -8.56 8.16
N CYS A 215 27.13 -7.83 7.92
CA CYS A 215 27.00 -6.39 8.10
C CYS A 215 25.54 -6.01 8.35
N GLN A 216 25.30 -4.80 8.83
CA GLN A 216 23.96 -4.38 9.24
C GLN A 216 22.97 -4.41 8.07
N THR A 217 21.85 -5.11 8.24
CA THR A 217 20.71 -5.03 7.31
C THR A 217 20.04 -3.67 7.44
N ARG A 218 20.12 -2.85 6.40
CA ARG A 218 19.41 -1.58 6.35
C ARG A 218 18.07 -1.67 5.62
N GLY A 219 17.96 -2.58 4.64
CA GLY A 219 16.70 -2.93 3.99
C GLY A 219 16.83 -4.13 3.07
N PHE A 220 15.70 -4.73 2.69
CA PHE A 220 15.65 -5.84 1.76
C PHE A 220 14.31 -5.88 1.02
N GLN A 221 14.33 -6.45 -0.19
CA GLN A 221 13.16 -6.61 -1.05
C GLN A 221 13.21 -7.99 -1.71
N LEU A 222 12.09 -8.72 -1.68
CA LEU A 222 11.94 -10.01 -2.37
C LEU A 222 11.03 -9.84 -3.59
N SER A 223 11.57 -10.06 -4.78
CA SER A 223 10.80 -10.11 -6.03
C SER A 223 11.56 -10.87 -7.10
N TYR A 224 10.88 -11.36 -8.13
CA TYR A 224 11.48 -12.12 -9.23
C TYR A 224 12.31 -13.32 -8.75
N TRP A 225 11.91 -13.96 -7.64
CA TRP A 225 12.69 -15.05 -7.01
C TRP A 225 14.12 -14.65 -6.65
N THR A 226 14.34 -13.35 -6.44
CA THR A 226 15.62 -12.76 -6.06
C THR A 226 15.40 -11.95 -4.79
N LEU A 227 16.22 -12.18 -3.76
CA LEU A 227 16.25 -11.33 -2.58
C LEU A 227 17.43 -10.38 -2.69
N CYS A 228 17.13 -9.08 -2.73
CA CYS A 228 18.14 -8.03 -2.65
C CYS A 228 18.19 -7.46 -1.24
N VAL A 229 19.40 -7.34 -0.68
CA VAL A 229 19.66 -6.77 0.65
C VAL A 229 20.62 -5.59 0.50
N VAL A 230 20.41 -4.53 1.28
CA VAL A 230 21.25 -3.33 1.33
C VAL A 230 21.75 -3.09 2.75
N SER A 231 23.01 -2.67 2.86
CA SER A 231 23.64 -2.18 4.08
C SER A 231 24.05 -0.72 3.94
N ASN A 232 24.02 0.03 5.05
CA ASN A 232 24.57 1.39 5.14
C ASN A 232 26.11 1.41 5.01
N GLU A 233 26.78 0.26 5.16
CA GLU A 233 28.23 0.09 5.08
C GLU A 233 28.78 0.02 3.64
N GLY A 234 27.98 0.39 2.63
CA GLY A 234 28.40 0.41 1.22
C GLY A 234 28.36 -0.95 0.54
N GLN A 235 27.49 -1.85 1.02
CA GLN A 235 27.35 -3.20 0.49
C GLN A 235 25.91 -3.55 0.13
N GLY A 236 25.74 -4.28 -0.96
CA GLY A 236 24.49 -4.94 -1.33
C GLY A 236 24.70 -6.41 -1.63
N PHE A 237 23.63 -7.20 -1.52
CA PHE A 237 23.66 -8.64 -1.71
C PHE A 237 22.49 -9.07 -2.56
N VAL A 238 22.72 -9.99 -3.49
CA VAL A 238 21.71 -10.59 -4.35
C VAL A 238 21.71 -12.10 -4.09
N TYR A 239 20.57 -12.63 -3.64
CA TYR A 239 20.38 -14.06 -3.41
C TYR A 239 19.43 -14.66 -4.43
N ASP A 240 19.77 -15.82 -4.96
CA ASP A 240 18.87 -16.65 -5.75
C ASP A 240 17.97 -17.46 -4.81
N MET A 241 16.68 -17.15 -4.85
CA MET A 241 15.64 -17.75 -4.00
C MET A 241 14.98 -18.96 -4.66
N THR A 242 15.42 -19.37 -5.86
CA THR A 242 15.00 -20.62 -6.49
C THR A 242 15.75 -21.83 -5.94
N LEU A 243 16.95 -21.61 -5.38
CA LEU A 243 17.76 -22.64 -4.75
C LEU A 243 17.25 -22.98 -3.34
N ARG A 244 17.54 -24.20 -2.88
CA ARG A 244 17.19 -24.69 -1.53
C ARG A 244 18.43 -25.32 -0.86
N PRO A 245 19.05 -24.65 0.14
CA PRO A 245 18.74 -23.30 0.62
C PRO A 245 19.09 -22.22 -0.42
N PRO A 246 18.52 -21.00 -0.32
CA PRO A 246 18.91 -19.86 -1.15
C PRO A 246 20.41 -19.57 -1.08
N GLN A 247 21.00 -19.09 -2.17
CA GLN A 247 22.44 -18.81 -2.26
C GLN A 247 22.74 -17.39 -2.71
N LEU A 248 23.82 -16.81 -2.17
CA LEU A 248 24.34 -15.53 -2.62
C LEU A 248 24.93 -15.69 -4.02
N THR A 249 24.43 -14.92 -4.98
CA THR A 249 24.93 -14.92 -6.36
C THR A 249 25.86 -13.75 -6.64
N THR A 250 25.52 -12.56 -6.14
CA THR A 250 26.26 -11.32 -6.43
C THR A 250 26.41 -10.48 -5.17
N ARG A 251 27.61 -9.94 -4.95
CA ARG A 251 27.88 -8.90 -3.96
C ARG A 251 28.09 -7.58 -4.68
N LEU A 252 27.31 -6.58 -4.29
CA LEU A 252 27.27 -5.26 -4.88
C LEU A 252 28.11 -4.31 -4.03
N ARG A 253 28.96 -3.52 -4.68
CA ARG A 253 29.62 -2.39 -4.03
C ARG A 253 28.81 -1.15 -4.32
N ILE A 254 28.08 -0.69 -3.30
CA ILE A 254 27.27 0.52 -3.36
C ILE A 254 27.97 1.63 -2.59
N GLU A 255 27.48 2.85 -2.74
CA GLU A 255 27.97 3.96 -1.93
C GLU A 255 27.53 3.81 -0.47
N GLN A 256 28.33 4.34 0.46
CA GLN A 256 27.97 4.36 1.88
C GLN A 256 26.81 5.33 2.14
N GLY A 257 26.08 5.08 3.22
CA GLY A 257 24.96 5.93 3.65
C GLY A 257 23.66 5.68 2.88
N GLY A 258 23.46 4.49 2.33
CA GLY A 258 22.16 4.10 1.78
C GLY A 258 21.05 4.20 2.84
N VAL A 259 19.90 4.77 2.47
CA VAL A 259 18.82 5.08 3.43
C VAL A 259 17.97 3.85 3.78
N GLY A 260 18.15 2.73 3.05
CA GLY A 260 17.50 1.44 3.32
C GLY A 260 16.34 1.09 2.42
N HIS A 261 15.89 2.01 1.58
CA HIS A 261 14.90 1.70 0.57
C HIS A 261 15.54 1.16 -0.68
N LEU A 262 14.96 0.08 -1.18
CA LEU A 262 15.29 -0.45 -2.48
C LEU A 262 14.07 -1.07 -3.14
N ASP A 263 14.08 -1.05 -4.46
CA ASP A 263 13.18 -1.85 -5.26
C ASP A 263 13.95 -2.43 -6.45
N GLN A 264 13.38 -3.45 -7.10
CA GLN A 264 14.10 -4.17 -8.16
C GLN A 264 13.19 -4.52 -9.33
N SER A 265 13.80 -4.65 -10.51
CA SER A 265 13.26 -5.39 -11.65
C SER A 265 13.89 -6.79 -11.72
N SER A 266 13.65 -7.54 -12.80
CA SER A 266 14.24 -8.87 -13.00
C SER A 266 15.78 -8.86 -13.02
N ASP A 267 16.38 -7.76 -13.45
CA ASP A 267 17.78 -7.58 -13.84
C ASP A 267 18.50 -6.46 -13.07
N VAL A 268 17.78 -5.48 -12.53
CA VAL A 268 18.36 -4.30 -11.86
C VAL A 268 17.77 -4.14 -10.46
N VAL A 269 18.58 -3.60 -9.56
CA VAL A 269 18.16 -3.13 -8.23
C VAL A 269 18.45 -1.63 -8.12
N ILE A 270 17.52 -0.88 -7.53
CA ILE A 270 17.63 0.56 -7.35
C ILE A 270 17.58 0.87 -5.85
N TYR A 271 18.57 1.61 -5.36
CA TYR A 271 18.71 2.00 -3.95
C TYR A 271 18.43 3.49 -3.77
N SER A 272 17.79 3.86 -2.66
CA SER A 272 17.77 5.25 -2.25
C SER A 272 19.05 5.67 -1.53
N MET A 273 19.65 6.76 -2.02
CA MET A 273 20.84 7.41 -1.48
C MET A 273 20.54 8.78 -0.86
N GLY A 274 19.30 8.98 -0.40
CA GLY A 274 18.87 10.21 0.27
C GLY A 274 18.86 11.40 -0.69
N ALA A 275 19.53 12.49 -0.32
CA ALA A 275 19.61 13.69 -1.16
C ALA A 275 20.25 13.46 -2.55
N ARG A 276 20.99 12.35 -2.73
CA ARG A 276 21.61 11.99 -4.01
C ARG A 276 20.66 11.27 -4.98
N GLY A 277 19.42 11.02 -4.57
CA GLY A 277 18.41 10.35 -5.38
C GLY A 277 18.58 8.83 -5.35
N TYR A 278 18.39 8.18 -6.50
CA TYR A 278 18.26 6.72 -6.58
C TYR A 278 19.31 6.09 -7.49
N HIS A 279 20.12 5.17 -6.96
CA HIS A 279 21.24 4.55 -7.67
C HIS A 279 20.85 3.17 -8.20
N ALA A 280 21.03 2.94 -9.50
CA ALA A 280 20.70 1.68 -10.16
C ALA A 280 21.94 0.82 -10.36
N HIS A 281 21.83 -0.48 -10.06
CA HIS A 281 22.89 -1.47 -10.22
C HIS A 281 22.38 -2.73 -10.93
N ASP A 282 23.19 -3.28 -11.81
CA ASP A 282 22.92 -4.58 -12.43
C ASP A 282 23.06 -5.71 -11.39
N LYS A 283 22.09 -6.61 -11.32
CA LYS A 283 22.08 -7.69 -10.32
C LYS A 283 23.06 -8.81 -10.63
N ALA A 284 23.46 -8.99 -11.88
CA ALA A 284 24.34 -10.08 -12.30
C ALA A 284 25.82 -9.68 -12.23
N SER A 285 26.19 -8.52 -12.79
CA SER A 285 27.57 -8.02 -12.80
C SER A 285 27.90 -7.20 -11.55
N GLY A 286 26.89 -6.59 -10.93
CA GLY A 286 27.05 -5.63 -9.84
C GLY A 286 27.49 -4.23 -10.26
N GLU A 287 27.55 -3.96 -11.56
CA GLU A 287 27.95 -2.67 -12.10
C GLU A 287 26.93 -1.58 -11.78
N PHE A 288 27.44 -0.37 -11.53
CA PHE A 288 26.62 0.82 -11.39
C PHE A 288 26.16 1.29 -12.77
N LEU A 289 24.85 1.41 -12.95
CA LEU A 289 24.21 1.76 -14.22
C LEU A 289 23.91 3.26 -14.35
N GLY A 290 23.86 3.98 -13.23
CA GLY A 290 23.56 5.41 -13.17
C GLY A 290 22.69 5.79 -11.98
N ALA A 291 22.36 7.07 -11.88
CA ALA A 291 21.51 7.60 -10.82
C ALA A 291 20.33 8.40 -11.38
N LEU A 292 19.15 8.19 -10.82
CA LEU A 292 17.98 9.04 -11.02
C LEU A 292 18.04 10.16 -9.99
N GLN A 293 18.23 11.39 -10.46
CA GLN A 293 18.34 12.60 -9.64
C GLN A 293 17.12 13.49 -9.87
N PRO A 294 16.09 13.41 -9.01
CA PRO A 294 14.83 14.13 -9.21
C PRO A 294 14.98 15.66 -9.26
N SER A 295 16.03 16.21 -8.65
CA SER A 295 16.37 17.63 -8.68
C SER A 295 16.60 18.21 -10.09
N HIS A 296 16.79 17.35 -11.10
CA HIS A 296 16.95 17.74 -12.49
C HIS A 296 15.63 17.78 -13.30
N CYS A 297 14.50 17.43 -12.67
CA CYS A 297 13.20 17.51 -13.34
C CYS A 297 12.75 18.97 -13.51
N THR A 298 12.18 19.27 -14.67
CA THR A 298 11.68 20.62 -14.99
C THR A 298 10.15 20.70 -14.94
N ASP A 299 9.47 19.61 -15.29
CA ASP A 299 8.02 19.52 -15.21
C ASP A 299 7.57 19.37 -13.75
N LYS A 300 6.79 20.35 -13.30
CA LYS A 300 6.27 20.42 -11.93
C LYS A 300 4.76 20.50 -11.89
N TYR A 301 4.21 19.82 -10.92
CA TYR A 301 2.80 19.79 -10.56
C TYR A 301 2.68 19.92 -9.05
N HIS A 302 1.48 20.23 -8.56
CA HIS A 302 1.22 20.20 -7.13
C HIS A 302 -0.18 19.70 -6.80
N ILE A 303 -0.32 19.22 -5.57
CA ILE A 303 -1.59 18.83 -4.98
C ILE A 303 -1.74 19.62 -3.69
N ARG A 304 -2.90 20.28 -3.53
CA ARG A 304 -3.27 20.88 -2.24
C ARG A 304 -4.10 19.87 -1.44
N PRO A 305 -3.94 19.82 -0.10
CA PRO A 305 -4.79 19.01 0.73
C PRO A 305 -6.27 19.31 0.47
N PRO A 306 -7.15 18.29 0.43
CA PRO A 306 -8.59 18.52 0.35
C PRO A 306 -9.03 19.39 1.52
N VAL A 307 -9.81 20.44 1.24
CA VAL A 307 -10.47 21.22 2.29
C VAL A 307 -11.62 20.36 2.83
N ASP A 308 -11.37 19.57 3.87
CA ASP A 308 -12.45 18.83 4.50
C ASP A 308 -13.41 19.82 5.17
N PRO A 309 -14.72 19.79 4.85
CA PRO A 309 -15.68 20.37 5.77
C PRO A 309 -15.54 19.62 7.11
N PRO A 310 -15.52 20.32 8.26
CA PRO A 310 -15.40 19.66 9.55
C PRO A 310 -16.48 18.58 9.64
N PRO A 311 -16.12 17.33 10.00
CA PRO A 311 -17.10 16.26 10.05
C PRO A 311 -18.19 16.70 11.02
N SER A 312 -19.44 16.74 10.56
CA SER A 312 -20.55 17.00 11.47
C SER A 312 -20.45 15.98 12.62
N ALA A 313 -20.80 16.38 13.84
CA ALA A 313 -20.73 15.48 15.00
C ALA A 313 -21.47 14.15 14.72
N SER A 314 -22.51 14.19 13.87
CA SER A 314 -23.23 13.04 13.32
C SER A 314 -22.40 12.16 12.38
N ALA A 315 -21.65 12.73 11.43
CA ALA A 315 -20.77 12.00 10.51
C ALA A 315 -19.56 11.39 11.24
N ALA A 316 -18.99 12.12 12.21
CA ALA A 316 -17.94 11.62 13.10
C ALA A 316 -18.45 10.48 14.00
N LEU A 317 -19.66 10.62 14.60
CA LEU A 317 -20.30 9.54 15.36
C LEU A 317 -20.62 8.34 14.47
N ALA A 318 -21.11 8.57 13.26
CA ALA A 318 -21.45 7.52 12.32
C ALA A 318 -20.19 6.76 11.90
N GLY A 319 -19.09 7.45 11.57
CA GLY A 319 -17.77 6.85 11.35
C GLY A 319 -17.31 6.03 12.56
N ALA A 320 -17.35 6.59 13.77
CA ALA A 320 -16.93 5.91 15.00
C ALA A 320 -17.86 4.76 15.45
N ALA A 321 -19.15 4.80 15.10
CA ALA A 321 -20.13 3.74 15.38
C ALA A 321 -20.02 2.59 14.36
N ARG A 322 -19.56 2.88 13.14
CA ARG A 322 -19.41 1.92 12.03
C ARG A 322 -18.16 1.05 12.12
N LEU A 323 -17.25 1.36 13.03
CA LEU A 323 -15.91 0.77 13.11
C LEU A 323 -15.79 -0.12 14.34
N GLY A 324 -16.07 -1.41 14.12
CA GLY A 324 -15.50 -2.53 14.86
C GLY A 324 -14.78 -3.42 13.84
N PRO A 325 -13.99 -4.41 14.29
CA PRO A 325 -13.36 -5.37 13.38
C PRO A 325 -14.42 -6.11 12.56
N THR A 326 -14.60 -5.72 11.31
CA THR A 326 -15.47 -6.39 10.35
C THR A 326 -14.61 -6.96 9.25
N HIS A 327 -14.47 -8.29 9.23
CA HIS A 327 -13.68 -8.98 8.21
C HIS A 327 -14.38 -9.00 6.82
N ARG A 328 -15.72 -8.89 6.79
CA ARG A 328 -16.50 -8.88 5.54
C ARG A 328 -16.61 -7.50 4.92
N LEU A 329 -16.65 -7.46 3.58
CA LEU A 329 -16.95 -6.24 2.82
C LEU A 329 -18.33 -5.69 3.21
N GLY A 330 -18.35 -4.41 3.57
CA GLY A 330 -19.57 -3.67 3.87
C GLY A 330 -20.40 -3.31 2.64
N SER A 331 -21.45 -2.54 2.86
CA SER A 331 -22.32 -2.03 1.80
C SER A 331 -21.57 -1.11 0.83
N PRO A 332 -21.98 -1.05 -0.46
CA PRO A 332 -21.43 -0.10 -1.43
C PRO A 332 -21.58 1.36 -0.99
N ARG A 333 -20.55 2.18 -1.24
CA ARG A 333 -20.50 3.60 -0.86
C ARG A 333 -19.71 4.44 -1.86
N ARG A 334 -19.86 5.76 -1.83
CA ARG A 334 -19.15 6.72 -2.69
C ARG A 334 -18.38 7.81 -1.94
N ASP A 335 -18.39 7.74 -0.61
CA ASP A 335 -17.80 8.73 0.31
C ASP A 335 -16.46 8.27 0.90
N CYS A 336 -15.98 7.07 0.56
CA CYS A 336 -14.72 6.52 1.10
C CYS A 336 -13.47 7.17 0.50
N LEU A 337 -13.55 7.60 -0.78
CA LEU A 337 -12.47 8.20 -1.54
C LEU A 337 -12.85 9.64 -1.90
N VAL A 338 -12.01 10.60 -1.52
CA VAL A 338 -12.24 12.04 -1.74
C VAL A 338 -11.47 12.47 -2.98
N PRO A 339 -12.12 13.03 -4.02
CA PRO A 339 -11.43 13.52 -5.22
C PRO A 339 -10.32 14.52 -4.87
N ILE A 340 -9.22 14.50 -5.63
CA ILE A 340 -8.14 15.49 -5.52
C ILE A 340 -7.87 16.13 -6.88
N GLU A 341 -7.45 17.39 -6.85
CA GLU A 341 -7.03 18.12 -8.04
C GLU A 341 -5.51 18.19 -8.11
N ILE A 342 -4.97 17.94 -9.30
CA ILE A 342 -3.55 18.11 -9.60
C ILE A 342 -3.45 19.37 -10.43
N ALA A 343 -2.66 20.34 -9.98
CA ALA A 343 -2.46 21.61 -10.67
C ALA A 343 -1.07 21.66 -11.29
N LYS A 344 -0.95 22.39 -12.41
CA LYS A 344 0.33 22.59 -13.09
C LYS A 344 1.15 23.67 -12.39
N GLY A 345 2.46 23.47 -12.35
CA GLY A 345 3.42 24.37 -11.73
C GLY A 345 3.80 23.96 -10.31
N PRO A 346 4.83 24.60 -9.73
CA PRO A 346 5.28 24.32 -8.37
C PRO A 346 4.19 24.63 -7.35
N LEU A 347 4.26 23.98 -6.20
CA LEU A 347 3.47 24.36 -5.03
C LEU A 347 3.86 25.79 -4.62
N PRO A 348 2.90 26.67 -4.27
CA PRO A 348 3.23 28.00 -3.77
C PRO A 348 4.18 27.89 -2.57
N PRO A 349 5.22 28.74 -2.48
CA PRO A 349 6.18 28.66 -1.40
C PRO A 349 5.44 28.84 -0.06
N PRO A 350 5.71 27.98 0.93
CA PRO A 350 5.10 28.13 2.25
C PRO A 350 5.55 29.44 2.89
N THR A 351 4.71 29.97 3.77
CA THR A 351 4.99 31.18 4.54
C THR A 351 6.05 30.98 5.63
N GLU A 352 6.41 29.73 5.94
CA GLU A 352 7.36 29.38 7.01
C GLU A 352 8.80 29.29 6.50
N ALA A 353 9.74 29.77 7.32
CA ALA A 353 11.16 29.89 6.97
C ALA A 353 11.90 28.55 6.89
N ASP A 354 11.39 27.51 7.56
CA ASP A 354 12.08 26.21 7.74
C ASP A 354 11.72 25.15 6.69
N HIS A 355 11.09 25.55 5.57
CA HIS A 355 10.68 24.59 4.55
C HIS A 355 11.88 24.01 3.76
N VAL A 356 11.96 22.66 3.72
CA VAL A 356 13.03 21.91 3.07
C VAL A 356 13.10 22.20 1.56
N ARG A 357 14.23 22.75 1.11
CA ARG A 357 14.47 23.07 -0.30
C ARG A 357 14.67 21.78 -1.13
N LEU A 358 14.34 21.81 -2.42
CA LEU A 358 14.43 20.64 -3.31
C LEU A 358 15.83 20.00 -3.36
N GLY A 359 16.91 20.79 -3.26
CA GLY A 359 18.28 20.29 -3.27
C GLY A 359 18.75 19.65 -1.96
N GLU A 360 18.01 19.88 -0.87
CA GLU A 360 18.27 19.36 0.48
C GLU A 360 17.27 18.26 0.84
N ASP A 361 16.39 17.90 -0.10
CA ASP A 361 15.31 16.95 0.11
C ASP A 361 15.84 15.52 0.15
N GLU A 362 15.41 14.77 1.15
CA GLU A 362 15.82 13.40 1.33
C GLU A 362 14.86 12.47 0.60
N TRP A 363 15.36 11.76 -0.41
CA TRP A 363 14.59 10.75 -1.12
C TRP A 363 14.60 9.45 -0.33
N GLY A 364 13.44 8.86 -0.11
CA GLY A 364 13.26 7.67 0.71
C GLY A 364 12.74 6.52 -0.13
N ALA A 365 11.45 6.22 -0.02
CA ALA A 365 10.80 5.16 -0.76
C ALA A 365 10.95 5.35 -2.28
N GLY A 366 11.18 4.25 -2.99
CA GLY A 366 11.23 4.19 -4.45
C GLY A 366 10.59 2.88 -4.90
N MET A 367 9.87 2.91 -6.03
CA MET A 367 9.18 1.73 -6.53
C MET A 367 9.09 1.70 -8.06
N LEU A 368 9.24 0.50 -8.60
CA LEU A 368 9.22 0.14 -10.02
C LEU A 368 7.90 -0.51 -10.40
N HIS A 369 7.44 -0.21 -11.62
CA HIS A 369 6.35 -0.95 -12.26
C HIS A 369 6.55 -0.96 -13.79
N GLY A 370 7.29 -1.95 -14.29
CA GLY A 370 7.74 -1.98 -15.68
C GLY A 370 8.78 -0.89 -15.93
N ASP A 371 8.50 0.01 -16.88
CA ASP A 371 9.37 1.14 -17.23
C ASP A 371 9.18 2.35 -16.31
N LEU A 372 8.10 2.37 -15.52
CA LEU A 372 7.83 3.43 -14.55
C LEU A 372 8.70 3.26 -13.30
N PHE A 373 9.37 4.32 -12.89
CA PHE A 373 9.94 4.48 -11.55
C PHE A 373 9.29 5.65 -10.84
N VAL A 374 8.96 5.47 -9.57
CA VAL A 374 8.46 6.55 -8.72
C VAL A 374 9.31 6.65 -7.46
N GLY A 375 9.63 7.88 -7.06
CA GLY A 375 10.29 8.19 -5.80
C GLY A 375 9.42 9.07 -4.91
N PHE A 376 9.57 8.92 -3.59
CA PHE A 376 8.94 9.77 -2.59
C PHE A 376 10.00 10.37 -1.66
N SER A 377 9.79 11.62 -1.27
CA SER A 377 10.75 12.41 -0.49
C SER A 377 10.17 12.89 0.83
N ARG A 378 11.06 13.27 1.75
CA ARG A 378 10.71 13.80 3.06
C ARG A 378 9.85 15.04 2.99
N ALA A 379 10.12 15.94 2.05
CA ALA A 379 9.34 17.16 1.87
C ALA A 379 7.99 16.93 1.16
N GLY A 380 7.52 15.69 1.02
CA GLY A 380 6.22 15.39 0.40
C GLY A 380 6.22 15.54 -1.13
N ARG A 381 7.38 15.42 -1.77
CA ARG A 381 7.50 15.45 -3.24
C ARG A 381 7.52 14.03 -3.81
N VAL A 382 6.84 13.85 -4.92
CA VAL A 382 6.77 12.60 -5.67
C VAL A 382 7.47 12.79 -7.00
N PHE A 383 8.52 12.00 -7.24
CA PHE A 383 9.20 11.92 -8.54
C PHE A 383 8.55 10.84 -9.40
N VAL A 384 8.05 11.20 -10.57
CA VAL A 384 7.44 10.26 -11.52
C VAL A 384 8.31 10.21 -12.77
N CYS A 385 8.93 9.05 -13.03
CA CYS A 385 9.78 8.79 -14.19
C CYS A 385 9.14 7.76 -15.11
N SER A 386 8.68 8.17 -16.29
CA SER A 386 7.91 7.31 -17.19
C SER A 386 8.72 6.16 -17.83
N ASP A 387 10.03 6.36 -17.95
CA ASP A 387 10.99 5.39 -18.50
C ASP A 387 12.34 5.57 -17.79
N TRP A 388 12.52 4.82 -16.72
CA TRP A 388 13.70 4.98 -15.86
C TRP A 388 14.98 4.48 -16.52
N ARG A 389 14.91 3.44 -17.37
CA ARG A 389 16.10 2.93 -18.10
C ARG A 389 16.64 4.00 -19.02
N ARG A 390 15.75 4.68 -19.75
CA ARG A 390 16.14 5.80 -20.60
C ARG A 390 16.65 6.98 -19.78
N ALA A 391 16.04 7.26 -18.63
CA ALA A 391 16.44 8.36 -17.76
C ALA A 391 17.86 8.20 -17.16
N LEU A 392 18.38 6.98 -17.04
CA LEU A 392 19.73 6.74 -16.53
C LEU A 392 20.85 7.16 -17.49
N HIS A 393 20.57 7.32 -18.79
CA HIS A 393 21.63 7.58 -19.78
C HIS A 393 22.26 8.96 -19.67
N ASP A 394 21.44 10.00 -19.49
CA ASP A 394 21.88 11.39 -19.44
C ASP A 394 20.82 12.31 -18.82
N GLN A 395 21.26 13.50 -18.40
CA GLN A 395 20.41 14.46 -17.70
C GLN A 395 19.24 15.00 -18.56
N ALA A 396 19.42 15.11 -19.88
CA ALA A 396 18.35 15.57 -20.77
C ALA A 396 17.27 14.50 -20.94
N SER A 397 17.68 13.23 -21.01
CA SER A 397 16.78 12.08 -20.97
C SER A 397 16.01 12.03 -19.65
N LEU A 398 16.68 12.23 -18.50
CA LEU A 398 16.01 12.32 -17.20
C LEU A 398 14.97 13.45 -17.18
N ALA A 399 15.34 14.66 -17.59
CA ALA A 399 14.41 15.79 -17.62
C ALA A 399 13.21 15.57 -18.56
N ALA A 400 13.37 14.79 -19.63
CA ALA A 400 12.30 14.46 -20.58
C ALA A 400 11.38 13.31 -20.14
N GLN A 401 11.84 12.45 -19.22
CA GLN A 401 11.06 11.34 -18.66
C GLN A 401 10.51 11.63 -17.26
N GLY A 402 11.10 12.59 -16.55
CA GLY A 402 10.85 12.89 -15.15
C GLY A 402 9.92 14.08 -14.94
N SER A 403 9.03 13.96 -13.96
CA SER A 403 8.19 15.04 -13.46
C SER A 403 8.10 14.99 -11.94
N LEU A 404 7.82 16.13 -11.31
CA LEU A 404 7.65 16.25 -9.86
C LEU A 404 6.21 16.65 -9.52
N ILE A 405 5.65 16.01 -8.50
CA ILE A 405 4.40 16.41 -7.86
C ILE A 405 4.76 16.87 -6.44
N GLU A 406 4.53 18.14 -6.15
CA GLU A 406 4.79 18.75 -4.84
C GLU A 406 3.50 18.77 -4.01
N CYS A 407 3.58 18.36 -2.75
CA CYS A 407 2.45 18.40 -1.81
C CYS A 407 2.87 19.14 -0.54
N GLU A 408 1.89 19.70 0.17
CA GLU A 408 2.13 20.32 1.48
C GLU A 408 2.48 19.22 2.49
N SER A 409 3.68 19.30 3.08
CA SER A 409 4.19 18.34 4.05
C SER A 409 5.14 19.03 5.02
N ASP A 410 5.04 18.66 6.29
CA ASP A 410 5.98 19.01 7.36
C ASP A 410 7.10 17.97 7.52
N GLY A 411 7.06 16.89 6.73
CA GLY A 411 8.00 15.77 6.79
C GLY A 411 7.84 14.84 8.00
N SER A 412 6.82 15.05 8.85
CA SER A 412 6.55 14.22 10.03
C SER A 412 6.18 12.78 9.69
N SER A 413 5.57 12.54 8.53
CA SER A 413 5.18 11.21 8.05
C SER A 413 6.30 10.48 7.28
N PHE A 414 7.52 11.01 7.25
CA PHE A 414 8.66 10.38 6.58
C PHE A 414 9.34 9.29 7.44
N ASP A 415 8.53 8.55 8.20
CA ASP A 415 8.99 7.41 8.96
C ASP A 415 9.53 6.33 8.04
N LEU A 416 10.72 5.83 8.34
CA LEU A 416 11.41 4.83 7.53
C LEU A 416 11.37 5.21 6.05
N GLY A 417 11.68 6.45 5.67
CA GLY A 417 11.74 6.96 4.29
C GLY A 417 10.39 7.09 3.56
N GLY A 418 9.27 7.01 4.26
CA GLY A 418 7.93 7.18 3.71
C GLY A 418 7.37 5.94 3.00
N TRP A 419 6.14 6.07 2.51
CA TRP A 419 5.40 4.96 1.90
C TRP A 419 5.06 5.28 0.46
N LEU A 420 5.23 4.27 -0.39
CA LEU A 420 4.92 4.36 -1.80
C LEU A 420 4.35 3.03 -2.31
N ALA A 421 3.38 3.09 -3.23
CA ALA A 421 2.95 1.96 -4.03
C ALA A 421 2.62 2.41 -5.46
N VAL A 422 2.95 1.58 -6.44
CA VAL A 422 2.73 1.86 -7.86
C VAL A 422 2.09 0.65 -8.53
N ARG A 423 0.98 0.85 -9.25
CA ARG A 423 0.35 -0.20 -10.06
C ARG A 423 -0.56 0.40 -11.11
N ASN A 424 -0.60 -0.18 -12.31
CA ASN A 424 -1.61 0.13 -13.34
C ASN A 424 -1.80 1.64 -13.59
N HIS A 425 -0.72 2.36 -13.86
CA HIS A 425 -0.72 3.81 -14.08
C HIS A 425 -1.27 4.61 -12.88
N ARG A 426 -1.07 4.12 -11.65
CA ARG A 426 -1.44 4.83 -10.43
C ARG A 426 -0.29 4.83 -9.45
N VAL A 427 -0.13 5.97 -8.81
CA VAL A 427 0.87 6.22 -7.76
C VAL A 427 0.11 6.45 -6.47
N MET A 428 0.50 5.75 -5.42
CA MET A 428 -0.07 5.87 -4.09
C MET A 428 1.03 6.25 -3.10
N PHE A 429 0.83 7.29 -2.30
CA PHE A 429 1.79 7.77 -1.30
C PHE A 429 1.07 8.36 -0.08
N GLU A 430 1.72 8.33 1.09
CA GLU A 430 1.19 8.90 2.34
C GLU A 430 1.79 10.27 2.61
N ILE A 431 0.94 11.22 3.01
CA ILE A 431 1.33 12.48 3.62
C ILE A 431 0.43 12.70 4.83
N GLN A 432 1.05 12.80 6.02
CA GLN A 432 0.36 13.00 7.29
C GLN A 432 -0.75 11.96 7.52
N ASP A 433 -2.02 12.38 7.61
CA ASP A 433 -3.16 11.52 7.92
C ASP A 433 -3.89 11.00 6.66
N ARG A 434 -3.30 11.20 5.47
CA ARG A 434 -3.91 10.89 4.18
C ARG A 434 -2.99 10.09 3.27
N ILE A 435 -3.61 9.15 2.57
CA ILE A 435 -3.04 8.53 1.38
C ILE A 435 -3.61 9.22 0.16
N TYR A 436 -2.74 9.54 -0.79
CA TYR A 436 -3.08 10.10 -2.08
C TYR A 436 -2.91 9.01 -3.14
N VAL A 437 -3.88 8.88 -4.04
CA VAL A 437 -3.84 7.99 -5.20
C VAL A 437 -3.95 8.84 -6.47
N VAL A 438 -2.81 9.06 -7.11
CA VAL A 438 -2.66 9.86 -8.32
C VAL A 438 -2.71 8.96 -9.53
N ALA A 439 -3.61 9.24 -10.47
CA ALA A 439 -3.67 8.56 -11.75
C ALA A 439 -2.74 9.21 -12.79
N LEU A 440 -2.00 8.37 -13.51
CA LEU A 440 -1.14 8.69 -14.63
C LEU A 440 -1.84 8.36 -15.96
N ASP A 441 -1.28 8.85 -17.06
CA ASP A 441 -1.72 8.50 -18.41
C ASP A 441 -1.23 7.09 -18.83
N ASP A 442 -1.60 6.65 -20.04
CA ASP A 442 -1.18 5.35 -20.60
C ASP A 442 0.33 5.23 -20.85
N ARG A 443 1.08 6.35 -20.76
CA ARG A 443 2.52 6.43 -20.94
C ARG A 443 3.26 6.68 -19.62
N ASN A 444 2.59 6.45 -18.47
CA ASN A 444 3.15 6.65 -17.14
C ASN A 444 3.59 8.09 -16.85
N ARG A 445 2.90 9.08 -17.42
CA ARG A 445 3.13 10.51 -17.15
C ARG A 445 1.97 11.11 -16.37
N VAL A 446 2.23 12.22 -15.68
CA VAL A 446 1.14 13.02 -15.11
C VAL A 446 0.20 13.44 -16.25
N GLN A 447 -1.09 13.18 -16.06
CA GLN A 447 -2.11 13.41 -17.09
C GLN A 447 -2.27 14.90 -17.41
N ASP A 448 -2.93 15.20 -18.52
CA ASP A 448 -3.43 16.56 -18.77
C ASP A 448 -4.38 16.98 -17.63
N VAL A 449 -3.93 17.95 -16.82
CA VAL A 449 -4.63 18.41 -15.63
C VAL A 449 -5.98 19.07 -15.95
N ASP A 450 -6.13 19.62 -17.16
CA ASP A 450 -7.37 20.28 -17.59
C ASP A 450 -8.41 19.26 -18.06
N ARG A 451 -7.96 18.08 -18.49
CA ARG A 451 -8.80 17.01 -19.07
C ARG A 451 -8.31 15.62 -18.65
N PRO A 452 -8.35 15.29 -17.35
CA PRO A 452 -7.85 14.00 -16.88
C PRO A 452 -8.73 12.86 -17.42
N ALA A 453 -8.09 11.83 -17.98
CA ALA A 453 -8.79 10.63 -18.44
C ALA A 453 -9.19 9.70 -17.28
N ARG A 454 -8.46 9.80 -16.15
CA ARG A 454 -8.66 9.01 -14.93
C ARG A 454 -8.69 9.94 -13.72
N ALA A 455 -9.62 9.69 -12.82
CA ALA A 455 -9.66 10.40 -11.54
C ALA A 455 -8.52 10.00 -10.59
N SER A 456 -8.10 11.00 -9.82
CA SER A 456 -7.23 10.89 -8.65
C SER A 456 -8.05 11.19 -7.39
N TYR A 457 -7.68 10.58 -6.27
CA TYR A 457 -8.40 10.75 -5.01
C TYR A 457 -7.49 10.51 -3.80
N SER A 458 -7.99 10.81 -2.61
CA SER A 458 -7.33 10.58 -1.32
C SER A 458 -8.24 9.83 -0.35
N LEU A 459 -7.65 9.25 0.68
CA LEU A 459 -8.35 8.55 1.76
C LEU A 459 -7.62 8.71 3.09
N LEU A 460 -8.37 8.72 4.19
CA LEU A 460 -7.80 8.83 5.54
C LEU A 460 -7.10 7.55 5.97
N THR A 461 -5.99 7.69 6.70
CA THR A 461 -5.20 6.58 7.28
C THR A 461 -5.68 6.17 8.67
N SER A 462 -6.59 6.95 9.26
CA SER A 462 -7.13 6.72 10.60
C SER A 462 -8.63 6.98 10.67
N SER A 463 -9.28 6.27 11.58
CA SER A 463 -10.65 6.57 12.03
C SER A 463 -10.72 7.72 13.02
N VAL A 464 -9.56 8.14 13.53
CA VAL A 464 -9.36 9.22 14.48
C VAL A 464 -8.11 9.97 14.01
N PRO A 465 -8.23 10.93 13.08
CA PRO A 465 -7.07 11.61 12.53
C PRO A 465 -6.12 12.18 13.59
N ARG A 466 -6.67 12.72 14.69
CA ARG A 466 -5.90 13.25 15.84
C ARG A 466 -5.04 12.21 16.60
N LEU A 467 -5.27 10.91 16.38
CA LEU A 467 -4.51 9.81 16.97
C LEU A 467 -3.95 8.88 15.89
N ALA A 468 -3.82 9.38 14.65
CA ALA A 468 -3.30 8.59 13.54
C ALA A 468 -1.85 8.19 13.83
N VAL A 469 -1.59 6.89 13.77
CA VAL A 469 -0.23 6.38 13.63
C VAL A 469 0.05 6.29 12.13
N PRO A 470 1.23 6.73 11.64
CA PRO A 470 1.60 6.64 10.23
C PRO A 470 1.37 5.25 9.67
N VAL A 471 1.09 5.13 8.38
CA VAL A 471 0.96 3.82 7.72
C VAL A 471 2.27 3.03 7.91
N SER A 472 2.18 1.72 7.89
CA SER A 472 3.37 0.86 7.85
C SER A 472 3.33 -0.16 6.72
N PHE A 473 2.22 -0.22 5.98
CA PHE A 473 2.17 -0.90 4.69
C PHE A 473 0.99 -0.37 3.88
N MET A 474 1.19 -0.25 2.57
CA MET A 474 0.11 0.01 1.63
C MET A 474 0.43 -0.57 0.26
N ALA A 475 -0.60 -1.05 -0.43
CA ALA A 475 -0.47 -1.59 -1.78
C ALA A 475 -1.73 -1.33 -2.61
N LEU A 476 -1.52 -1.19 -3.91
CA LEU A 476 -2.56 -1.22 -4.93
C LEU A 476 -2.65 -2.63 -5.51
N TYR A 477 -3.87 -3.12 -5.66
CA TYR A 477 -4.19 -4.40 -6.28
C TYR A 477 -5.23 -4.21 -7.38
N ASP A 478 -5.56 -5.27 -8.13
CA ASP A 478 -6.40 -5.14 -9.33
C ASP A 478 -7.76 -4.49 -9.03
N ASP A 479 -8.38 -4.83 -7.91
CA ASP A 479 -9.70 -4.36 -7.50
C ASP A 479 -9.75 -3.77 -6.09
N ALA A 480 -8.61 -3.48 -5.47
CA ALA A 480 -8.57 -3.02 -4.09
C ALA A 480 -7.36 -2.12 -3.77
N ILE A 481 -7.58 -1.23 -2.81
CA ILE A 481 -6.53 -0.53 -2.06
C ILE A 481 -6.47 -1.20 -0.69
N ILE A 482 -5.30 -1.67 -0.27
CA ILE A 482 -5.13 -2.33 1.03
C ILE A 482 -4.00 -1.66 1.81
N THR A 483 -4.28 -1.25 3.03
CA THR A 483 -3.37 -0.44 3.86
C THR A 483 -3.42 -0.89 5.31
N THR A 484 -2.37 -0.59 6.08
CA THR A 484 -2.54 -0.53 7.54
C THR A 484 -3.41 0.68 7.89
N TYR A 485 -4.24 0.55 8.92
CA TYR A 485 -5.22 1.57 9.29
C TYR A 485 -5.37 1.67 10.80
N THR A 486 -5.38 2.91 11.31
CA THR A 486 -5.53 3.18 12.74
C THR A 486 -7.00 3.17 13.14
N THR A 487 -7.38 2.25 14.03
CA THR A 487 -8.74 2.08 14.53
C THR A 487 -8.83 2.34 16.03
N LYS A 488 -10.03 2.73 16.50
CA LYS A 488 -10.35 2.67 17.94
C LYS A 488 -10.67 1.23 18.31
N ASP A 489 -9.97 0.66 19.28
CA ASP A 489 -10.40 -0.61 19.86
C ASP A 489 -11.51 -0.35 20.90
N LYS A 490 -12.69 -0.96 20.70
CA LYS A 490 -13.80 -0.97 21.68
C LYS A 490 -13.75 -2.20 22.60
N THR A 491 -12.85 -3.14 22.37
CA THR A 491 -12.84 -4.48 22.98
C THR A 491 -11.74 -4.68 24.02
N LEU A 492 -10.81 -3.74 24.18
CA LEU A 492 -9.89 -3.71 25.31
C LEU A 492 -10.65 -3.35 26.61
N LYS A 493 -11.21 -4.38 27.26
CA LYS A 493 -11.29 -4.35 28.72
C LYS A 493 -9.85 -4.26 29.22
N PRO A 494 -9.53 -3.33 30.14
CA PRO A 494 -8.16 -3.17 30.62
C PRO A 494 -7.73 -4.46 31.32
N GLU A 495 -6.86 -5.24 30.68
CA GLU A 495 -5.79 -5.90 31.42
C GLU A 495 -4.72 -4.83 31.63
N PRO A 496 -4.18 -4.65 32.85
CA PRO A 496 -3.25 -3.57 33.15
C PRO A 496 -1.87 -3.91 32.57
N GLN A 497 -1.68 -3.81 31.25
CA GLN A 497 -0.40 -4.18 30.61
C GLN A 497 0.03 -3.27 29.44
N THR A 498 -0.68 -2.19 29.16
CA THR A 498 -0.25 -1.17 28.16
C THR A 498 0.30 0.08 28.82
N LEU A 499 1.34 -0.08 29.64
CA LEU A 499 2.42 0.88 29.92
C LEU A 499 3.28 0.29 31.04
N GLY A 500 4.44 -0.27 30.67
CA GLY A 500 5.46 -0.75 31.61
C GLY A 500 5.16 -2.11 32.27
N TRP A 501 6.08 -3.06 32.07
CA TRP A 501 6.23 -4.33 32.81
C TRP A 501 5.21 -5.44 32.53
N ARG A 502 5.65 -6.46 31.77
CA ARG A 502 4.94 -7.73 31.56
C ARG A 502 5.16 -8.68 32.74
N GLN A 503 4.10 -9.39 33.16
CA GLN A 503 4.23 -10.71 33.80
C GLN A 503 3.68 -11.78 32.84
N PRO A 504 4.29 -12.98 32.79
CA PRO A 504 3.89 -14.03 31.85
C PRO A 504 2.69 -14.81 32.38
N VAL A 505 1.60 -14.90 31.62
CA VAL A 505 0.57 -15.94 31.78
C VAL A 505 0.42 -16.69 30.46
N PRO A 506 0.47 -18.03 30.46
CA PRO A 506 0.35 -18.82 29.24
C PRO A 506 -1.13 -19.04 28.86
N ASP A 507 -1.51 -18.65 27.64
CA ASP A 507 -2.79 -19.01 27.01
C ASP A 507 -2.83 -20.52 26.69
N VAL A 508 -3.11 -21.33 27.71
CA VAL A 508 -3.49 -22.74 27.56
C VAL A 508 -5.03 -22.82 27.54
N PRO A 509 -5.65 -23.51 26.57
CA PRO A 509 -7.10 -23.70 26.56
C PRO A 509 -7.57 -24.46 27.81
N GLY A 510 -8.39 -23.83 28.66
CA GLY A 510 -9.07 -24.48 29.80
C GLY A 510 -8.75 -23.95 31.21
N GLY A 511 -7.98 -22.88 31.36
CA GLY A 511 -7.73 -22.25 32.68
C GLY A 511 -8.92 -21.44 33.21
N ILE A 512 -9.21 -21.57 34.51
CA ILE A 512 -10.26 -20.80 35.22
C ILE A 512 -9.77 -19.34 35.39
N PRO A 513 -10.55 -18.32 34.98
CA PRO A 513 -10.14 -16.92 35.13
C PRO A 513 -10.26 -16.45 36.60
N PRO A 514 -9.29 -15.69 37.14
CA PRO A 514 -9.45 -15.04 38.44
C PRO A 514 -10.45 -13.87 38.37
N GLN A 515 -11.12 -13.61 39.50
CA GLN A 515 -12.17 -12.60 39.65
C GLN A 515 -11.65 -11.19 39.34
N ARG A 516 -12.31 -10.49 38.40
CA ARG A 516 -11.97 -9.13 37.95
C ARG A 516 -12.84 -8.08 38.66
N HIS A 517 -12.22 -7.02 39.16
CA HIS A 517 -12.89 -5.77 39.54
C HIS A 517 -13.25 -4.95 38.29
N GLU A 518 -14.48 -4.44 38.22
CA GLU A 518 -15.01 -3.62 37.12
C GLU A 518 -14.51 -2.16 37.21
N GLY A 519 -13.51 -1.81 36.41
CA GLY A 519 -13.14 -0.42 36.12
C GLY A 519 -13.61 0.02 34.72
N PRO A 520 -13.73 1.34 34.46
CA PRO A 520 -14.21 1.86 33.17
C PRO A 520 -13.26 1.51 32.01
N ALA A 521 -13.81 1.10 30.87
CA ALA A 521 -13.06 0.71 29.68
C ALA A 521 -12.29 1.90 29.10
N ARG A 522 -10.96 1.79 28.99
CA ARG A 522 -10.09 2.77 28.33
C ARG A 522 -9.93 2.38 26.86
N ILE A 523 -10.18 3.31 25.94
CA ILE A 523 -10.06 3.12 24.49
C ILE A 523 -8.60 3.34 24.09
N PHE A 524 -8.00 2.39 23.38
CA PHE A 524 -6.64 2.53 22.83
C PHE A 524 -6.67 2.47 21.29
N PRO A 525 -5.87 3.30 20.59
CA PRO A 525 -5.66 3.15 19.16
C PRO A 525 -4.93 1.84 18.87
N THR A 526 -5.37 1.10 17.86
CA THR A 526 -4.71 -0.11 17.35
C THR A 526 -4.56 -0.04 15.83
N LYS A 527 -3.74 -0.92 15.25
CA LYS A 527 -3.47 -0.96 13.80
C LYS A 527 -3.99 -2.24 13.19
N ALA A 528 -4.90 -2.09 12.22
CA ALA A 528 -5.57 -3.17 11.50
C ALA A 528 -5.23 -3.14 10.00
N ILE A 529 -5.66 -4.14 9.25
CA ILE A 529 -5.61 -4.15 7.78
C ILE A 529 -6.93 -3.60 7.25
N ARG A 530 -6.89 -2.48 6.52
CA ARG A 530 -8.06 -1.91 5.83
C ARG A 530 -8.03 -2.32 4.38
N ILE A 531 -9.17 -2.81 3.89
CA ILE A 531 -9.42 -3.15 2.49
C ILE A 531 -10.49 -2.19 1.97
N VAL A 532 -10.16 -1.44 0.92
CA VAL A 532 -11.12 -0.65 0.14
C VAL A 532 -11.22 -1.30 -1.24
N SER A 533 -12.27 -2.10 -1.46
CA SER A 533 -12.53 -2.76 -2.73
C SER A 533 -13.30 -1.84 -3.69
N LEU A 534 -12.84 -1.77 -4.93
CA LEU A 534 -13.47 -1.09 -6.07
C LEU A 534 -14.13 -2.09 -7.04
N ALA A 535 -14.24 -3.37 -6.65
CA ALA A 535 -14.88 -4.39 -7.47
C ALA A 535 -16.36 -4.04 -7.70
N PRO A 536 -16.84 -4.03 -8.95
CA PRO A 536 -18.24 -3.81 -9.25
C PRO A 536 -19.12 -4.93 -8.69
N ASP A 537 -20.37 -4.61 -8.34
CA ASP A 537 -21.33 -5.65 -7.98
C ASP A 537 -21.82 -6.39 -9.23
N LEU A 538 -21.43 -7.65 -9.35
CA LEU A 538 -21.86 -8.53 -10.44
C LEU A 538 -23.14 -9.31 -10.10
N THR A 539 -23.61 -9.26 -8.85
CA THR A 539 -24.80 -10.01 -8.38
C THR A 539 -26.13 -9.34 -8.76
N GLY A 540 -26.06 -8.12 -9.31
CA GLY A 540 -27.19 -7.46 -9.96
C GLY A 540 -27.50 -8.09 -11.31
N LYS A 541 -28.65 -8.77 -11.39
CA LYS A 541 -29.27 -9.27 -12.62
C LYS A 541 -29.13 -8.27 -13.77
N THR A 542 -28.88 -8.81 -14.96
CA THR A 542 -29.30 -8.26 -16.25
C THR A 542 -30.59 -7.46 -16.10
N ASP A 543 -30.52 -6.13 -16.16
CA ASP A 543 -31.40 -5.22 -16.90
C ASP A 543 -31.12 -3.75 -16.49
N ALA A 544 -31.30 -2.85 -17.46
CA ALA A 544 -31.20 -1.40 -17.41
C ALA A 544 -29.82 -0.78 -17.74
N ALA A 545 -29.51 -0.81 -19.03
CA ALA A 545 -29.05 0.39 -19.70
C ALA A 545 -30.13 1.48 -19.57
N SER A 546 -29.93 2.44 -18.68
CA SER A 546 -30.48 3.79 -18.79
C SER A 546 -29.77 4.66 -17.77
N GLY A 547 -28.91 5.54 -18.27
CA GLY A 547 -28.51 6.72 -17.52
C GLY A 547 -29.70 7.67 -17.48
N ALA A 548 -30.11 8.06 -16.28
CA ALA A 548 -30.82 9.30 -16.05
C ALA A 548 -30.54 9.71 -14.61
N ASP A 549 -30.01 10.92 -14.51
CA ASP A 549 -29.89 11.74 -13.32
C ASP A 549 -31.21 11.73 -12.55
N ALA A 550 -31.17 11.42 -11.25
CA ALA A 550 -32.33 11.57 -10.37
C ALA A 550 -31.85 12.10 -9.03
N THR A 551 -31.93 13.43 -8.91
CA THR A 551 -31.94 14.18 -7.66
C THR A 551 -33.02 13.65 -6.71
N PRO A 552 -32.74 13.51 -5.40
CA PRO A 552 -33.78 13.14 -4.44
C PRO A 552 -34.50 14.40 -3.93
N ASP A 553 -35.78 14.54 -4.28
CA ASP A 553 -36.68 15.49 -3.62
C ASP A 553 -37.27 14.87 -2.33
N PRO A 554 -37.41 15.63 -1.23
CA PRO A 554 -37.86 15.13 0.07
C PRO A 554 -39.34 15.45 0.31
N ALA A 555 -40.24 14.47 0.19
CA ALA A 555 -41.53 14.47 0.90
C ALA A 555 -42.35 13.24 0.55
N ALA A 556 -42.56 12.35 1.52
CA ALA A 556 -43.83 11.66 1.74
C ALA A 556 -43.73 10.85 3.04
N ALA A 557 -44.23 11.43 4.12
CA ALA A 557 -44.58 10.71 5.34
C ALA A 557 -45.98 10.08 5.18
N GLY A 558 -46.17 8.94 5.86
CA GLY A 558 -47.43 8.21 5.98
C GLY A 558 -47.41 6.95 5.12
N GLY A 559 -47.52 5.73 5.62
CA GLY A 559 -47.93 5.23 6.93
C GLY A 559 -48.73 3.96 6.64
N ASP A 560 -48.25 2.80 7.07
CA ASP A 560 -49.13 1.68 7.42
C ASP A 560 -48.37 0.62 8.24
N GLU A 561 -48.96 0.29 9.39
CA GLU A 561 -48.51 -0.68 10.39
C GLU A 561 -49.14 -2.07 10.15
N SER A 562 -48.32 -3.12 10.16
CA SER A 562 -48.53 -4.46 10.74
C SER A 562 -47.38 -5.35 10.19
N ASP A 563 -46.67 -6.21 10.92
CA ASP A 563 -46.97 -6.96 12.12
C ASP A 563 -45.67 -7.34 12.86
N ARG A 564 -45.82 -7.74 14.11
CA ARG A 564 -44.84 -7.82 15.22
C ARG A 564 -43.80 -8.95 15.12
N ASP A 565 -42.55 -8.66 15.52
CA ASP A 565 -41.86 -9.25 16.69
C ASP A 565 -40.38 -8.82 16.72
N GLN A 566 -40.06 -7.78 17.50
CA GLN A 566 -38.67 -7.47 17.87
C GLN A 566 -38.59 -7.27 19.38
N ARG A 567 -37.79 -8.12 20.02
CA ARG A 567 -37.36 -7.97 21.42
C ARG A 567 -36.41 -6.77 21.49
N HIS A 568 -36.81 -5.71 22.16
CA HIS A 568 -35.95 -4.57 22.49
C HIS A 568 -34.87 -4.98 23.51
N PRO A 569 -33.59 -4.61 23.33
CA PRO A 569 -32.62 -4.53 24.42
C PRO A 569 -32.84 -3.24 25.25
N PRO A 570 -32.37 -3.19 26.50
CA PRO A 570 -32.73 -2.12 27.45
C PRO A 570 -32.09 -0.79 27.06
N THR A 571 -32.92 0.25 27.03
CA THR A 571 -32.61 1.62 26.62
C THR A 571 -31.63 2.37 27.54
N ASP A 572 -31.33 1.85 28.73
CA ASP A 572 -30.56 2.58 29.75
C ASP A 572 -29.03 2.57 29.56
N GLU A 573 -28.47 1.59 28.83
CA GLU A 573 -27.02 1.59 28.50
C GLU A 573 -26.69 2.52 27.32
N PHE A 574 -27.65 2.72 26.40
CA PHE A 574 -27.48 3.54 25.21
C PHE A 574 -27.33 5.03 25.56
N TRP A 575 -28.15 5.53 26.50
CA TRP A 575 -28.11 6.92 26.94
C TRP A 575 -26.90 7.26 27.82
N ARG A 576 -26.39 6.32 28.64
CA ARG A 576 -25.14 6.52 29.41
C ARG A 576 -23.91 6.59 28.51
N SER A 577 -23.90 5.84 27.40
CA SER A 577 -22.79 5.86 26.44
C SER A 577 -22.69 7.17 25.65
N GLN A 578 -23.83 7.82 25.36
CA GLN A 578 -23.87 9.13 24.67
C GLN A 578 -23.37 10.27 25.56
N ALA A 579 -23.71 10.26 26.86
CA ALA A 579 -23.25 11.28 27.79
C ALA A 579 -21.73 11.25 27.98
N GLY A 580 -21.13 10.05 28.10
CA GLY A 580 -19.67 9.91 28.24
C GLY A 580 -18.88 10.28 26.99
N LEU A 581 -19.44 10.05 25.79
CA LEU A 581 -18.82 10.41 24.52
C LEU A 581 -18.89 11.92 24.25
N LEU A 582 -20.01 12.56 24.60
CA LEU A 582 -20.18 14.01 24.53
C LEU A 582 -19.27 14.74 25.53
N GLN A 583 -19.08 14.18 26.72
CA GLN A 583 -18.16 14.71 27.73
C GLN A 583 -16.69 14.65 27.28
N LEU A 584 -16.28 13.57 26.58
CA LEU A 584 -14.94 13.44 25.98
C LEU A 584 -14.70 14.39 24.79
N VAL A 585 -15.73 14.62 23.96
CA VAL A 585 -15.66 15.61 22.87
C VAL A 585 -15.63 17.05 23.43
N SER A 586 -16.30 17.31 24.56
CA SER A 586 -16.25 18.58 25.27
C SER A 586 -14.91 18.83 25.97
N MET A 587 -14.23 17.79 26.48
CA MET A 587 -12.90 17.90 27.06
C MET A 587 -11.82 18.17 26.00
N LEU A 588 -11.95 17.57 24.80
CA LEU A 588 -11.02 17.78 23.68
C LEU A 588 -11.23 19.11 22.92
N GLY A 589 -12.20 19.92 23.35
CA GLY A 589 -12.49 21.24 22.78
C GLY A 589 -12.36 22.40 23.78
N GLY A 590 -11.95 22.14 25.02
CA GLY A 590 -11.98 23.12 26.12
C GLY A 590 -10.66 23.38 26.85
N GLU A 591 -9.53 22.81 26.38
CA GLU A 591 -8.20 23.07 26.97
C GLU A 591 -7.28 23.71 25.93
N PHE A 592 -7.61 24.90 25.45
CA PHE A 592 -6.68 25.85 24.81
C PHE A 592 -7.32 27.24 24.81
N ASP A 593 -7.55 27.80 25.99
CA ASP A 593 -7.63 29.24 26.23
C ASP A 593 -7.35 29.44 27.73
N GLU A 594 -6.41 30.34 28.05
CA GLU A 594 -5.89 30.69 29.39
C GLU A 594 -4.82 29.68 29.91
N GLU A 595 -3.55 30.01 30.14
CA GLU A 595 -2.96 31.17 30.82
C GLU A 595 -1.57 31.55 30.26
N GLU A 596 -1.32 32.87 30.18
CA GLU A 596 0.00 33.51 30.02
C GLU A 596 0.76 33.56 31.38
N ASP A 597 2.10 33.57 31.28
CA ASP A 597 3.11 34.03 32.25
C ASP A 597 3.36 33.24 33.57
N ASP A 598 4.52 32.56 33.66
CA ASP A 598 5.72 33.05 34.41
C ASP A 598 6.84 32.00 34.48
N ASP A 599 8.08 32.51 34.46
CA ASP A 599 9.39 31.86 34.37
C ASP A 599 9.81 30.94 35.55
N ASP A 600 10.62 29.89 35.28
CA ASP A 600 12.03 29.75 35.74
C ASP A 600 12.55 28.27 35.75
N GLU A 601 13.70 28.11 35.09
CA GLU A 601 14.82 27.15 35.22
C GLU A 601 14.61 25.68 35.70
N ILE A 602 15.16 24.72 34.92
CA ILE A 602 16.23 23.77 35.35
C ILE A 602 16.81 23.02 34.12
N GLU A 603 18.06 23.41 33.81
CA GLU A 603 19.25 22.61 33.45
C GLU A 603 19.20 21.47 32.41
N ALA A 604 19.99 21.68 31.36
CA ALA A 604 20.34 20.76 30.29
C ALA A 604 21.35 19.68 30.75
N MET A 605 21.14 18.42 30.32
CA MET A 605 22.20 17.43 30.20
C MET A 605 22.41 17.11 28.71
N ALA A 606 23.37 17.82 28.11
CA ALA A 606 24.09 17.38 26.93
C ALA A 606 25.31 16.57 27.39
N THR A 607 25.54 15.40 26.81
CA THR A 607 26.81 14.67 26.93
C THR A 607 27.46 14.59 25.56
N ASP A 608 28.43 15.48 25.35
CA ASP A 608 29.42 15.43 24.28
C ASP A 608 30.35 14.21 24.49
N PHE A 609 30.65 13.49 23.40
CA PHE A 609 31.74 12.54 23.33
C PHE A 609 32.93 13.20 22.63
N HIS A 610 34.02 13.39 23.38
CA HIS A 610 35.30 13.91 22.87
C HIS A 610 36.07 12.84 22.10
N GLU A 611 36.57 13.25 20.93
CA GLU A 611 37.68 12.67 20.18
C GLU A 611 38.99 12.78 20.98
N GLY A 612 39.87 11.79 20.84
CA GLY A 612 41.21 11.81 21.39
C GLY A 612 42.19 11.17 20.41
N ASP A 613 42.76 12.00 19.54
CA ASP A 613 44.08 11.80 18.94
C ASP A 613 45.10 12.55 19.81
N ASP A 614 46.22 11.91 20.15
CA ASP A 614 47.43 12.64 20.54
C ASP A 614 48.68 11.83 20.14
N GLU A 615 49.43 12.39 19.19
CA GLU A 615 50.80 12.02 18.85
C GLU A 615 51.76 12.89 19.67
N GLY A 616 52.82 12.31 20.24
CA GLY A 616 53.87 13.09 20.91
C GLY A 616 55.05 12.27 21.43
N GLU A 617 56.13 12.26 20.65
CA GLU A 617 57.47 11.70 20.91
C GLU A 617 58.14 12.23 22.20
N TRP A 618 58.95 11.39 22.86
CA TRP A 618 60.22 11.79 23.51
C TRP A 618 61.22 10.61 23.51
N GLU A 619 62.47 10.94 23.15
CA GLU A 619 63.63 10.09 22.85
C GLU A 619 64.41 9.58 24.10
N ASP A 620 65.04 8.40 23.89
CA ASP A 620 66.39 7.92 24.24
C ASP A 620 66.93 7.62 25.67
N GLU A 621 67.21 6.31 25.84
CA GLU A 621 68.45 5.61 26.31
C GLU A 621 68.85 5.55 27.81
N PRO A 622 69.74 4.60 28.25
CA PRO A 622 69.81 3.13 27.99
C PRO A 622 70.15 2.30 29.29
N GLU A 623 70.54 1.02 29.11
CA GLU A 623 71.18 0.07 30.07
C GLU A 623 70.21 -0.67 31.04
N GLU A 624 70.24 -2.00 31.25
CA GLU A 624 71.36 -2.94 31.43
C GLU A 624 70.89 -4.41 31.23
N GLU A 625 71.80 -5.27 30.77
CA GLU A 625 71.64 -6.73 30.67
C GLU A 625 71.69 -7.40 32.06
N GLU A 626 70.86 -8.43 32.33
CA GLU A 626 71.35 -9.57 33.11
C GLU A 626 70.62 -10.88 32.80
N HIS A 627 71.45 -11.90 32.54
CA HIS A 627 71.11 -13.31 32.37
C HIS A 627 70.57 -13.97 33.64
N GLY A 628 69.72 -14.98 33.50
CA GLY A 628 69.40 -15.90 34.59
C GLY A 628 68.60 -17.13 34.17
N HIS A 629 69.29 -18.18 33.73
CA HIS A 629 68.77 -19.55 33.63
C HIS A 629 68.72 -20.23 35.01
N GLY A 630 67.70 -21.09 35.20
CA GLY A 630 67.62 -22.14 36.23
C GLY A 630 66.22 -22.17 36.85
N VAL A 631 65.41 -23.24 36.80
CA VAL A 631 65.63 -24.68 36.60
C VAL A 631 64.46 -25.25 35.82
#